data_AF-A0AA94UEZ9-F1
#
_entry.id   AF-A0AA94UEZ9-F1
#
_cell.length_a   1.000
_cell.length_b   1.000
_cell.length_c   1.000
_cell.angle_alpha   90.00
_cell.angle_beta   90.00
_cell.angle_gamma   90.00
#
_symmetry.space_group_name_H-M   'P 1'
#
loop_
_entity.id
_entity.type
_entity.pdbx_description
1 polymer ?
#
loop_
_entity_poly.entity_id
_entity_poly.type
_entity_poly.pdbx_seq_one_letter_code
_entity_poly.pdbx_strand_id
1 'polypeptide(L)'
;MPQFQPPPPPQDPQGSVRWQDPATAKPRQPSVAEARARDKAQKAREAEEEIERVKAEKARKRAATGKKVLIGSAVGVGVVAVVAAGYAIFHRDDRIGASCVKDGTNEVVPDSYCSSGHSSGGSTFFYAGSSYRYYYGGSNSGVGSIAHGGTLTLPKGTTATTKSGTSISKSGSSVSRGGFGSSSSGSSGS
;
A
#
# COMPACT_ATOMS: atom_id res chain seq x y z
N MET A 1 70.24 27.23 16.96
CA MET A 1 70.96 26.62 15.82
C MET A 1 70.17 26.96 14.57
N PRO A 2 70.68 27.74 13.60
CA PRO A 2 69.95 28.05 12.39
C PRO A 2 69.88 26.82 11.45
N GLN A 3 68.69 26.53 10.95
CA GLN A 3 68.38 25.43 10.02
C GLN A 3 69.00 25.73 8.64
N PHE A 4 69.69 24.75 8.05
CA PHE A 4 70.24 24.85 6.70
C PHE A 4 69.14 24.57 5.67
N GLN A 5 68.74 25.58 4.90
CA GLN A 5 67.80 25.41 3.78
C GLN A 5 68.61 25.07 2.52
N PRO A 6 68.38 23.92 1.85
CA PRO A 6 69.06 23.61 0.60
C PRO A 6 68.62 24.56 -0.53
N PRO A 7 69.49 24.86 -1.50
CA PRO A 7 69.17 25.76 -2.60
C PRO A 7 68.06 25.18 -3.50
N PRO A 8 67.23 26.02 -4.14
CA PRO A 8 66.22 25.57 -5.07
C PRO A 8 66.87 24.86 -6.28
N PRO A 9 66.18 23.87 -6.88
CA PRO A 9 66.70 23.16 -8.05
C PRO A 9 66.90 24.13 -9.23
N PRO A 10 67.88 23.86 -10.11
CA PRO A 10 68.09 24.67 -11.31
C PRO A 10 66.82 24.66 -12.17
N GLN A 11 66.35 25.85 -12.55
CA GLN A 11 65.24 25.98 -13.48
C GLN A 11 65.75 25.69 -14.89
N ASP A 12 65.17 24.70 -15.57
CA ASP A 12 65.49 24.43 -16.97
C ASP A 12 65.20 25.69 -17.80
N PRO A 13 66.10 26.09 -18.73
CA PRO A 13 65.90 27.27 -19.53
C PRO A 13 64.63 27.11 -20.37
N GLN A 14 63.61 27.92 -20.08
CA GLN A 14 62.40 27.97 -20.87
C GLN A 14 62.72 28.61 -22.23
N GLY A 15 62.83 27.77 -23.27
CA GLY A 15 62.99 28.27 -24.63
C GLY A 15 61.75 29.07 -25.07
N SER A 16 61.89 30.38 -25.26
CA SER A 16 60.81 31.21 -25.82
C SER A 16 60.83 31.10 -27.35
N VAL A 17 59.81 30.48 -27.94
CA VAL A 17 59.65 30.43 -29.39
C VAL A 17 59.02 31.74 -29.85
N ARG A 18 59.79 32.58 -30.58
CA ARG A 18 59.33 33.89 -31.07
C ARG A 18 58.54 33.80 -32.37
N TRP A 19 58.82 32.80 -33.20
CA TRP A 19 58.18 32.59 -34.50
C TRP A 19 58.40 31.14 -34.96
N GLN A 20 57.36 30.45 -35.43
CA GLN A 20 57.47 29.14 -36.08
C GLN A 20 57.18 29.33 -37.56
N ASP A 21 58.13 28.95 -38.40
CA ASP A 21 57.99 29.01 -39.85
C ASP A 21 57.01 27.92 -40.34
N PRO A 22 55.86 28.26 -40.95
CA PRO A 22 54.85 27.30 -41.37
C PRO A 22 55.33 26.34 -42.46
N ALA A 23 56.38 26.70 -43.22
CA ALA A 23 56.94 25.83 -44.25
C ALA A 23 57.80 24.69 -43.66
N THR A 24 58.34 24.86 -42.46
CA THR A 24 59.38 23.99 -41.89
C THR A 24 58.98 23.36 -40.55
N ALA A 25 58.01 23.94 -39.85
CA ALA A 25 57.51 23.43 -38.58
C ALA A 25 56.74 22.11 -38.76
N LYS A 26 57.32 21.01 -38.27
CA LYS A 26 56.63 19.71 -38.22
C LYS A 26 56.00 19.51 -36.84
N PRO A 27 54.73 19.10 -36.75
CA PRO A 27 54.11 18.78 -35.48
C PRO A 27 54.89 17.64 -34.80
N ARG A 28 55.10 17.75 -33.48
CA ARG A 28 55.69 16.65 -32.72
C ARG A 28 54.81 15.42 -32.82
N GLN A 29 55.44 14.25 -32.92
CA GLN A 29 54.73 12.98 -32.84
C GLN A 29 54.05 12.88 -31.46
N PRO A 30 52.76 12.54 -31.39
CA PRO A 30 52.05 12.45 -30.14
C PRO A 30 52.68 11.35 -29.27
N SER A 31 52.83 11.65 -27.98
CA SER A 31 53.23 10.62 -27.02
C SER A 31 52.10 9.60 -26.86
N VAL A 32 52.45 8.38 -26.44
CA VAL A 32 51.46 7.32 -26.17
C VAL A 32 50.41 7.72 -25.13
N ALA A 33 50.78 8.57 -24.17
CA ALA A 33 49.86 9.12 -23.17
C ALA A 33 48.86 10.11 -23.79
N GLU A 34 49.33 10.95 -24.70
CA GLU A 34 48.50 11.93 -25.41
C GLU A 34 47.55 11.26 -26.41
N ALA A 35 48.00 10.21 -27.10
CA ALA A 35 47.15 9.40 -27.97
C ALA A 35 46.00 8.72 -27.19
N ARG A 36 46.29 8.16 -26.01
CA ARG A 36 45.27 7.58 -25.12
C ARG A 36 44.28 8.63 -24.59
N ALA A 37 44.76 9.84 -24.27
CA ALA A 37 43.88 10.93 -23.84
C ALA A 37 42.91 11.35 -24.96
N ARG A 38 43.38 11.39 -26.22
CA ARG A 38 42.55 11.68 -27.39
C ARG A 38 41.54 10.58 -27.70
N ASP A 39 41.92 9.30 -27.63
CA ASP A 39 40.99 8.16 -27.78
C ASP A 39 39.89 8.18 -26.69
N LYS A 40 40.27 8.45 -25.44
CA LYS A 40 39.32 8.56 -24.33
C LYS A 40 38.34 9.72 -24.53
N ALA A 41 38.83 10.86 -25.02
CA ALA A 41 37.98 12.01 -25.31
C ALA A 41 37.02 11.75 -26.48
N GLN A 42 37.44 11.02 -27.52
CA GLN A 42 36.57 10.64 -28.62
C GLN A 42 35.50 9.63 -28.18
N LYS A 43 35.88 8.58 -27.44
CA LYS A 43 34.92 7.61 -26.90
C LYS A 43 33.92 8.22 -25.92
N ALA A 44 34.34 9.18 -25.11
CA ALA A 44 33.42 9.88 -24.21
C ALA A 44 32.35 10.64 -25.00
N ARG A 45 32.73 11.33 -26.08
CA ARG A 45 31.81 12.06 -26.96
C ARG A 45 30.85 11.13 -27.68
N GLU A 46 31.33 10.01 -28.20
CA GLU A 46 30.51 9.01 -28.88
C GLU A 46 29.52 8.35 -27.91
N ALA A 47 29.95 8.04 -26.69
CA ALA A 47 29.07 7.51 -25.64
C ALA A 47 27.99 8.52 -25.23
N GLU A 48 28.32 9.80 -25.10
CA GLU A 48 27.32 10.85 -24.82
C GLU A 48 26.28 10.95 -25.95
N GLU A 49 26.73 10.90 -27.21
CA GLU A 49 25.84 10.96 -28.37
C GLU A 49 24.93 9.72 -28.45
N GLU A 50 25.44 8.52 -28.13
CA GLU A 50 24.62 7.31 -28.07
C GLU A 50 23.56 7.41 -26.96
N ILE A 51 23.94 7.90 -25.78
CA ILE A 51 23.01 8.10 -24.66
C ILE A 51 21.92 9.10 -25.05
N GLU A 52 22.25 10.17 -25.76
CA GLU A 52 21.30 11.15 -26.24
C GLU A 52 20.33 10.57 -27.28
N ARG A 53 20.85 9.79 -28.24
CA ARG A 53 20.04 9.07 -29.24
C ARG A 53 19.05 8.11 -28.58
N VAL A 54 19.51 7.31 -27.59
CA VAL A 54 18.66 6.38 -26.85
C VAL A 54 17.61 7.13 -26.02
N LYS A 55 17.95 8.27 -25.43
CA LYS A 55 16.98 9.12 -24.71
C LYS A 55 15.93 9.70 -25.65
N ALA A 56 16.30 10.19 -26.83
CA ALA A 56 15.38 10.73 -27.82
C ALA A 56 14.42 9.64 -28.36
N GLU A 57 14.95 8.45 -28.64
CA GLU A 57 14.17 7.25 -29.00
C GLU A 57 13.15 6.88 -27.92
N LYS A 58 13.59 6.82 -26.65
CA LYS A 58 12.72 6.52 -25.51
C LYS A 58 11.67 7.61 -25.30
N ALA A 59 12.03 8.89 -25.46
CA ALA A 59 11.10 10.00 -25.35
C ALA A 59 10.02 9.95 -26.46
N ARG A 60 10.40 9.66 -27.70
CA ARG A 60 9.45 9.43 -28.81
C ARG A 60 8.52 8.26 -28.53
N LYS A 61 9.06 7.13 -28.08
CA LYS A 61 8.27 5.94 -27.72
C LYS A 61 7.29 6.25 -26.59
N ARG A 62 7.73 6.96 -25.54
CA ARG A 62 6.88 7.40 -24.41
C ARG A 62 5.81 8.41 -24.83
N ALA A 63 6.14 9.35 -25.71
CA ALA A 63 5.17 10.32 -26.22
C ALA A 63 4.09 9.66 -27.09
N ALA A 64 4.46 8.64 -27.88
CA ALA A 64 3.53 7.89 -28.71
C ALA A 64 2.58 6.99 -27.89
N THR A 65 3.06 6.38 -26.80
CA THR A 65 2.25 5.50 -25.94
C THR A 65 1.46 6.27 -24.87
N GLY A 66 1.98 7.39 -24.37
CA GLY A 66 1.38 8.14 -23.27
C GLY A 66 -0.04 8.64 -23.56
N LYS A 67 -0.31 9.13 -24.78
CA LYS A 67 -1.65 9.63 -25.15
C LYS A 67 -2.72 8.53 -25.12
N LYS A 68 -2.38 7.30 -25.52
CA LYS A 68 -3.31 6.15 -25.55
C LYS A 68 -3.57 5.59 -24.15
N VAL A 69 -2.51 5.53 -23.33
CA VAL A 69 -2.61 5.06 -21.94
C VAL A 69 -3.46 6.01 -21.08
N LEU A 70 -3.28 7.33 -21.25
CA LEU A 70 -4.05 8.32 -20.50
C LEU A 70 -5.56 8.21 -20.79
N ILE A 71 -5.94 8.08 -22.07
CA ILE A 71 -7.34 7.94 -22.48
C ILE A 71 -7.97 6.63 -21.95
N GLY A 72 -7.23 5.51 -22.00
CA GLY A 72 -7.73 4.23 -21.47
C GLY A 72 -7.81 4.19 -19.94
N SER A 73 -6.88 4.86 -19.25
CA SER A 73 -6.82 4.85 -17.79
C SER A 73 -7.98 5.61 -17.12
N ALA A 74 -8.44 6.71 -17.71
CA ALA A 74 -9.51 7.53 -17.14
C ALA A 74 -10.87 6.80 -17.10
N VAL A 75 -11.18 6.02 -18.14
CA VAL A 75 -12.46 5.30 -18.24
C VAL A 75 -12.50 4.10 -17.29
N GLY A 76 -11.41 3.35 -17.16
CA GLY A 76 -11.34 2.16 -16.30
C GLY A 76 -11.50 2.48 -14.81
N VAL A 77 -10.84 3.54 -14.32
CA VAL A 77 -10.90 3.92 -12.90
C VAL A 77 -12.29 4.43 -12.52
N GLY A 78 -12.98 5.14 -13.42
CA GLY A 78 -14.33 5.66 -13.17
C GLY A 78 -15.37 4.56 -12.94
N VAL A 79 -15.38 3.50 -13.76
CA VAL A 79 -16.35 2.41 -13.63
C VAL A 79 -16.14 1.62 -12.33
N VAL A 80 -14.89 1.33 -11.96
CA VAL A 80 -14.58 0.63 -10.71
C VAL A 80 -15.00 1.45 -9.49
N ALA A 81 -14.78 2.77 -9.51
CA ALA A 81 -15.23 3.65 -8.45
C ALA A 81 -16.76 3.65 -8.29
N VAL A 82 -17.52 3.66 -9.38
CA VAL A 82 -18.99 3.57 -9.35
C VAL A 82 -19.47 2.22 -8.82
N VAL A 83 -18.87 1.12 -9.26
CA VAL A 83 -19.21 -0.23 -8.77
C VAL A 83 -18.90 -0.36 -7.28
N ALA A 84 -17.73 0.13 -6.84
CA ALA A 84 -17.34 0.12 -5.44
C ALA A 84 -18.25 1.00 -4.58
N ALA A 85 -18.62 2.20 -5.05
CA ALA A 85 -19.55 3.08 -4.37
C ALA A 85 -20.96 2.47 -4.28
N GLY A 86 -21.45 1.88 -5.37
CA GLY A 86 -22.73 1.17 -5.39
C GLY A 86 -22.73 0.00 -4.41
N TYR A 87 -21.71 -0.87 -4.45
CA TYR A 87 -21.56 -1.97 -3.51
C TYR A 87 -21.50 -1.48 -2.06
N ALA A 88 -20.75 -0.41 -1.81
CA ALA A 88 -20.64 0.19 -0.48
C ALA A 88 -21.98 0.72 0.02
N ILE A 89 -22.83 1.33 -0.82
CA ILE A 89 -24.16 1.82 -0.40
C ILE A 89 -25.08 0.63 -0.10
N PHE A 90 -25.20 -0.32 -1.03
CA PHE A 90 -26.12 -1.47 -0.85
C PHE A 90 -25.77 -2.37 0.34
N HIS A 91 -24.51 -2.45 0.75
CA HIS A 91 -24.08 -3.32 1.86
C HIS A 91 -23.99 -2.61 3.21
N ARG A 92 -24.35 -1.32 3.31
CA ARG A 92 -24.36 -0.58 4.60
C ARG A 92 -25.60 -0.87 5.42
N ASP A 93 -26.75 -1.04 4.76
CA ASP A 93 -28.03 -1.24 5.42
C ASP A 93 -28.23 -2.65 5.99
N ASP A 94 -27.42 -3.61 5.56
CA ASP A 94 -27.49 -4.99 6.05
C ASP A 94 -26.76 -5.20 7.39
N ARG A 95 -25.97 -4.22 7.84
CA ARG A 95 -25.19 -4.32 9.09
C ARG A 95 -25.85 -3.56 10.22
N ILE A 96 -26.51 -4.30 11.10
CA ILE A 96 -27.12 -3.72 12.31
C ILE A 96 -26.28 -4.01 13.54
N GLY A 97 -26.30 -3.11 14.52
CA GLY A 97 -25.63 -3.35 15.81
C GLY A 97 -26.41 -4.37 16.64
N ALA A 98 -25.71 -5.33 17.24
CA ALA A 98 -26.23 -6.19 18.30
C ALA A 98 -25.67 -5.76 19.65
N SER A 99 -26.52 -5.74 20.67
CA SER A 99 -26.13 -5.47 22.06
C SER A 99 -26.74 -6.53 22.98
N CYS A 100 -25.94 -7.05 23.89
CA CYS A 100 -26.40 -8.01 24.89
C CYS A 100 -27.24 -7.27 25.93
N VAL A 101 -28.46 -7.73 26.18
CA VAL A 101 -29.37 -7.15 27.19
C VAL A 101 -29.85 -8.22 28.15
N LYS A 102 -30.11 -7.84 29.40
CA LYS A 102 -30.75 -8.71 30.39
C LYS A 102 -32.24 -8.86 30.08
N ASP A 103 -32.72 -10.10 30.07
CA ASP A 103 -34.14 -10.40 29.82
C ASP A 103 -35.00 -9.92 31.01
N GLY A 104 -36.06 -9.16 30.72
CA GLY A 104 -36.94 -8.53 31.72
C GLY A 104 -36.70 -7.03 31.92
N THR A 105 -35.44 -6.57 32.03
CA THR A 105 -35.13 -5.13 32.25
C THR A 105 -34.62 -4.42 31.01
N ASN A 106 -34.22 -5.15 29.96
CA ASN A 106 -33.59 -4.61 28.74
C ASN A 106 -32.34 -3.74 29.04
N GLU A 107 -31.71 -3.97 30.18
CA GLU A 107 -30.47 -3.31 30.55
C GLU A 107 -29.33 -3.89 29.70
N VAL A 108 -28.60 -3.00 29.02
CA VAL A 108 -27.46 -3.37 28.19
C VAL A 108 -26.33 -3.82 29.10
N VAL A 109 -25.89 -5.05 28.90
CA VAL A 109 -24.79 -5.65 29.65
C VAL A 109 -23.58 -5.85 28.73
N PRO A 110 -22.39 -6.14 29.29
CA PRO A 110 -21.24 -6.51 28.49
C PRO A 110 -21.56 -7.70 27.59
N ASP A 111 -21.07 -7.63 26.35
CA ASP A 111 -21.29 -8.66 25.33
C ASP A 111 -20.75 -10.04 25.74
N SER A 112 -19.78 -10.07 26.67
CA SER A 112 -19.26 -11.30 27.27
C SER A 112 -20.37 -12.16 27.85
N TYR A 113 -21.41 -11.60 28.48
CA TYR A 113 -22.46 -12.40 29.13
C TYR A 113 -23.30 -13.19 28.13
N CYS A 114 -23.52 -12.66 26.93
CA CYS A 114 -24.15 -13.39 25.83
C CYS A 114 -23.15 -14.31 25.09
N SER A 115 -21.85 -14.02 25.12
CA SER A 115 -20.82 -14.82 24.44
C SER A 115 -20.34 -16.04 25.27
N SER A 116 -20.25 -15.88 26.59
CA SER A 116 -19.86 -16.91 27.56
C SER A 116 -21.05 -17.59 28.23
N GLY A 117 -22.27 -17.12 27.98
CA GLY A 117 -23.49 -17.75 28.45
C GLY A 117 -23.81 -19.04 27.69
N HIS A 118 -24.44 -20.00 28.35
CA HIS A 118 -24.93 -21.21 27.72
C HIS A 118 -26.26 -20.91 27.01
N SER A 119 -26.37 -21.24 25.73
CA SER A 119 -27.63 -21.10 24.98
C SER A 119 -28.59 -22.22 25.39
N SER A 120 -29.78 -21.88 25.91
CA SER A 120 -30.82 -22.89 26.23
C SER A 120 -31.86 -23.04 25.10
N GLY A 121 -31.40 -22.97 23.85
CA GLY A 121 -32.26 -23.04 22.67
C GLY A 121 -32.91 -21.69 22.34
N GLY A 122 -32.68 -21.21 21.12
CA GLY A 122 -33.16 -19.91 20.66
C GLY A 122 -32.15 -18.78 20.85
N SER A 123 -32.64 -17.55 21.00
CA SER A 123 -31.83 -16.32 21.09
C SER A 123 -31.51 -15.88 22.54
N THR A 124 -31.75 -16.76 23.51
CA THR A 124 -31.56 -16.51 24.94
C THR A 124 -30.35 -17.29 25.48
N PHE A 125 -29.54 -16.61 26.27
CA PHE A 125 -28.29 -17.09 26.87
C PHE A 125 -28.39 -17.00 28.39
N PHE A 126 -27.93 -18.03 29.08
CA PHE A 126 -27.93 -18.07 30.54
C PHE A 126 -26.51 -17.89 31.05
N TYR A 127 -26.32 -16.87 31.89
CA TYR A 127 -25.03 -16.58 32.50
C TYR A 127 -25.24 -16.15 33.95
N ALA A 128 -24.50 -16.75 34.89
CA ALA A 128 -24.60 -16.44 36.33
C ALA A 128 -26.04 -16.43 36.89
N GLY A 129 -26.90 -17.37 36.45
CA GLY A 129 -28.28 -17.50 36.92
C GLY A 129 -29.27 -16.46 36.36
N SER A 130 -28.84 -15.59 35.45
CA SER A 130 -29.71 -14.64 34.74
C SER A 130 -29.80 -14.98 33.25
N SER A 131 -30.94 -14.69 32.64
CA SER A 131 -31.16 -14.79 31.19
C SER A 131 -30.79 -13.49 30.48
N TYR A 132 -30.12 -13.63 29.34
CA TYR A 132 -29.66 -12.55 28.48
C TYR A 132 -30.07 -12.85 27.04
N ARG A 133 -30.16 -11.81 26.21
CA ARG A 133 -30.51 -11.95 24.79
C ARG A 133 -29.88 -10.84 23.97
N TYR A 134 -29.74 -11.08 22.67
CA TYR A 134 -29.30 -10.05 21.76
C TYR A 134 -30.45 -9.13 21.36
N TYR A 135 -30.19 -7.83 21.47
CA TYR A 135 -31.02 -6.74 21.00
C TYR A 135 -30.40 -6.14 19.74
N TYR A 136 -31.17 -6.07 18.66
CA TYR A 136 -30.71 -5.72 17.32
C TYR A 136 -31.26 -4.36 16.89
N GLY A 137 -30.42 -3.51 16.30
CA GLY A 137 -30.90 -2.30 15.60
C GLY A 137 -31.50 -1.20 16.49
N GLY A 138 -31.13 -1.15 17.77
CA GLY A 138 -31.54 -0.08 18.69
C GLY A 138 -30.42 0.90 19.02
N SER A 139 -30.78 2.06 19.55
CA SER A 139 -29.80 3.01 20.11
C SER A 139 -29.58 2.67 21.59
N ASN A 140 -28.31 2.54 21.99
CA ASN A 140 -27.94 2.43 23.39
C ASN A 140 -26.71 3.27 23.68
N SER A 141 -26.71 3.93 24.83
CA SER A 141 -25.62 4.84 25.23
C SER A 141 -24.47 4.13 25.94
N GLY A 142 -24.56 2.81 26.15
CA GLY A 142 -23.50 2.02 26.78
C GLY A 142 -24.01 0.88 27.66
N VAL A 143 -23.09 0.21 28.35
CA VAL A 143 -23.41 -0.78 29.39
C VAL A 143 -24.11 -0.07 30.55
N GLY A 144 -25.18 -0.65 31.09
CA GLY A 144 -26.04 -0.09 32.13
C GLY A 144 -27.18 0.81 31.62
N SER A 145 -27.24 1.06 30.30
CA SER A 145 -28.37 1.81 29.71
C SER A 145 -29.50 0.88 29.28
N ILE A 146 -30.75 1.36 29.32
CA ILE A 146 -31.89 0.59 28.81
C ILE A 146 -31.90 0.67 27.28
N ALA A 147 -31.98 -0.46 26.61
CA ALA A 147 -32.04 -0.51 25.15
C ALA A 147 -33.43 -0.11 24.63
N HIS A 148 -33.48 0.80 23.65
CA HIS A 148 -34.72 1.27 23.05
C HIS A 148 -34.67 1.28 21.52
N GLY A 149 -35.85 1.12 20.89
CA GLY A 149 -36.06 1.31 19.45
C GLY A 149 -35.51 0.20 18.54
N GLY A 150 -35.10 -0.94 19.08
CA GLY A 150 -34.62 -2.10 18.32
C GLY A 150 -35.54 -3.31 18.41
N THR A 151 -35.11 -4.42 17.80
CA THR A 151 -35.82 -5.70 17.74
C THR A 151 -35.06 -6.77 18.51
N LEU A 152 -35.79 -7.67 19.18
CA LEU A 152 -35.19 -8.82 19.88
C LEU A 152 -35.01 -10.04 18.95
N THR A 153 -35.43 -9.91 17.70
CA THR A 153 -35.31 -10.91 16.66
C THR A 153 -34.48 -10.32 15.51
N LEU A 154 -33.54 -11.11 15.01
CA LEU A 154 -32.70 -10.70 13.89
C LEU A 154 -33.57 -10.57 12.62
N PRO A 155 -33.57 -9.42 11.93
CA PRO A 155 -34.25 -9.26 10.65
C PRO A 155 -33.66 -10.17 9.56
N LYS A 156 -34.50 -10.64 8.63
CA LYS A 156 -34.06 -11.48 7.51
C LYS A 156 -33.14 -10.68 6.58
N GLY A 157 -32.08 -11.30 6.06
CA GLY A 157 -31.12 -10.65 5.15
C GLY A 157 -30.06 -9.79 5.84
N THR A 158 -30.16 -9.56 7.16
CA THR A 158 -29.22 -8.71 7.89
C THR A 158 -28.16 -9.52 8.63
N THR A 159 -26.96 -8.94 8.73
CA THR A 159 -25.86 -9.41 9.56
C THR A 159 -25.73 -8.46 10.75
N ALA A 160 -26.06 -8.92 11.93
CA ALA A 160 -25.81 -8.16 13.14
C ALA A 160 -24.36 -8.27 13.57
N THR A 161 -23.79 -7.18 14.06
CA THR A 161 -22.42 -7.13 14.58
C THR A 161 -22.45 -6.72 16.05
N THR A 162 -21.88 -7.55 16.93
CA THR A 162 -21.74 -7.19 18.34
C THR A 162 -20.57 -6.26 18.56
N LYS A 163 -20.54 -5.55 19.69
CA LYS A 163 -19.43 -4.67 20.07
C LYS A 163 -18.09 -5.40 20.20
N SER A 164 -18.11 -6.72 20.45
CA SER A 164 -16.91 -7.58 20.50
C SER A 164 -16.47 -8.10 19.13
N GLY A 165 -17.13 -7.68 18.04
CA GLY A 165 -16.79 -8.10 16.68
C GLY A 165 -17.42 -9.44 16.25
N THR A 166 -18.40 -9.96 17.00
CA THR A 166 -19.09 -11.19 16.59
C THR A 166 -20.17 -10.85 15.56
N SER A 167 -20.13 -11.50 14.39
CA SER A 167 -21.19 -11.41 13.39
C SER A 167 -22.25 -12.49 13.58
N ILE A 168 -23.51 -12.09 13.69
CA ILE A 168 -24.68 -12.94 13.83
C ILE A 168 -25.55 -12.72 12.59
N SER A 169 -25.66 -13.71 11.71
CA SER A 169 -26.49 -13.63 10.51
C SER A 169 -27.59 -14.69 10.53
N LYS A 170 -28.76 -14.37 9.95
CA LYS A 170 -29.93 -15.29 9.89
C LYS A 170 -29.87 -16.26 8.71
N SER A 171 -28.71 -16.41 8.06
CA SER A 171 -28.49 -17.38 7.01
C SER A 171 -28.07 -18.71 7.66
N GLY A 172 -29.05 -19.45 8.18
CA GLY A 172 -28.84 -20.79 8.72
C GLY A 172 -27.89 -20.86 9.92
N SER A 173 -28.42 -20.64 11.13
CA SER A 173 -27.96 -21.17 12.42
C SER A 173 -26.47 -21.12 12.79
N SER A 174 -25.63 -20.38 12.08
CA SER A 174 -24.21 -20.25 12.38
C SER A 174 -23.94 -18.85 12.93
N VAL A 175 -23.67 -18.78 14.23
CA VAL A 175 -22.91 -17.66 14.79
C VAL A 175 -21.52 -17.79 14.18
N SER A 176 -21.30 -17.11 13.05
CA SER A 176 -20.00 -17.10 12.39
C SER A 176 -19.08 -16.25 13.24
N ARG A 177 -18.47 -16.90 14.25
CA ARG A 177 -17.34 -16.37 14.99
C ARG A 177 -16.20 -16.33 13.98
N GLY A 178 -15.87 -15.14 13.48
CA GLY A 178 -14.79 -14.93 12.53
C GLY A 178 -13.46 -15.43 13.08
N GLY A 179 -13.19 -16.73 12.87
CA GLY A 179 -11.90 -17.34 13.06
C GLY A 179 -11.15 -17.27 11.74
N PHE A 180 -9.95 -16.69 11.76
CA PHE A 180 -8.96 -16.88 10.72
C PHE A 180 -8.55 -18.37 10.70
N GLY A 181 -9.36 -19.20 10.06
CA GLY A 181 -9.11 -20.61 9.84
C GLY A 181 -8.52 -20.83 8.46
N SER A 182 -7.21 -21.02 8.39
CA SER A 182 -6.52 -21.49 7.20
C SER A 182 -7.00 -22.91 6.86
N SER A 183 -8.03 -23.04 6.01
CA SER A 183 -8.37 -24.34 5.44
C SER A 183 -7.39 -24.65 4.32
N SER A 184 -6.27 -25.29 4.67
CA SER A 184 -5.45 -26.05 3.74
C SER A 184 -6.30 -27.20 3.18
N SER A 185 -6.93 -26.99 2.03
CA SER A 185 -7.55 -28.06 1.26
C SER A 185 -6.44 -28.96 0.71
N GLY A 186 -6.20 -30.07 1.39
CA GLY A 186 -5.36 -31.16 0.91
C GLY A 186 -6.00 -31.80 -0.31
N SER A 187 -5.29 -31.79 -1.43
CA SER A 187 -5.57 -32.61 -2.58
C SER A 187 -5.19 -34.05 -2.25
N SER A 188 -6.16 -34.92 -1.92
CA SER A 188 -5.98 -36.36 -2.04
C SER A 188 -6.46 -36.80 -3.42
N GLY A 189 -5.52 -36.94 -4.35
CA GLY A 189 -5.73 -37.72 -5.56
C GLY A 189 -5.42 -39.18 -5.27
N SER A 190 -6.37 -40.06 -5.55
CA SER A 190 -6.16 -41.49 -5.78
C SER A 190 -6.94 -41.86 -7.02
#